data_AF-A0A1B6JGB9-F1
#
_entry.id   AF-A0A1B6JGB9-F1
#
_cell.length_a   1.000
_cell.length_b   1.000
_cell.length_c   1.000
_cell.angle_alpha   90.00
_cell.angle_beta   90.00
_cell.angle_gamma   90.00
#
_symmetry.space_group_name_H-M   'P 1'
#
loop_
_entity.id
_entity.type
_entity.pdbx_description
1 polymer ?
#
loop_
_entity_poly.entity_id
_entity_poly.type
_entity_poly.pdbx_seq_one_letter_code
_entity_poly.pdbx_strand_id
1 'polypeptide(L)'
;DRGYYMCQVNTNPMISQVGYLQVVVPPNIIDEDSTTSAVAVRENQNISLVCKAEGFPTPKIMWRREDSNPITIDRKKKGVVTVNVFDGEQLNLTRITRNEMGAYLCIATNGVPPSVSKRIIVDVE
;
A
#
# COMPACT_ATOMS: atom_id res chain seq x y z
N ASP A 1 21.05 -8.61 -11.56
CA ASP A 1 21.04 -9.27 -12.89
C ASP A 1 20.00 -8.72 -13.87
N ARG A 2 19.57 -7.45 -13.73
CA ARG A 2 18.66 -6.86 -14.72
C ARG A 2 19.46 -6.47 -15.96
N GLY A 3 19.02 -6.86 -17.15
CA GLY A 3 19.71 -6.46 -18.39
C GLY A 3 19.35 -7.30 -19.61
N TYR A 4 20.03 -6.99 -20.73
CA TYR A 4 19.94 -7.75 -21.97
C TYR A 4 20.95 -8.90 -21.97
N TYR A 5 20.50 -10.08 -22.36
CA TYR A 5 21.29 -11.29 -22.46
C TYR A 5 21.22 -11.80 -23.89
N MET A 6 22.37 -12.12 -24.47
CA MET A 6 22.47 -12.60 -25.85
C MET A 6 22.87 -14.06 -25.88
N CYS A 7 22.07 -14.88 -26.56
CA CYS A 7 22.45 -16.21 -27.00
C CYS A 7 23.00 -16.11 -28.41
N GLN A 8 24.18 -16.70 -28.66
CA GLN A 8 24.85 -16.64 -29.96
C GLN A 8 25.35 -18.03 -30.36
N VAL A 9 25.11 -18.40 -31.62
CA VAL A 9 25.54 -19.67 -32.22
C VAL A 9 26.42 -19.40 -33.43
N ASN A 10 27.56 -20.08 -33.52
CA ASN A 10 28.59 -19.89 -34.54
C ASN A 10 28.27 -20.59 -35.88
N THR A 11 27.16 -20.23 -36.51
CA THR A 11 26.79 -20.64 -37.88
C THR A 11 27.40 -19.70 -38.93
N ASN A 12 27.23 -20.02 -40.23
CA ASN A 12 27.57 -19.13 -41.34
C ASN A 12 26.31 -18.82 -42.17
N PRO A 13 25.65 -17.66 -42.02
CA PRO A 13 26.02 -16.52 -41.15
C PRO A 13 25.76 -16.81 -39.66
N MET A 14 26.39 -16.04 -38.78
CA MET A 14 26.21 -16.16 -37.34
C MET A 14 24.77 -15.83 -36.94
N ILE A 15 24.18 -16.67 -36.09
CA ILE A 15 22.82 -16.46 -35.58
C ILE A 15 22.91 -16.05 -34.11
N SER A 16 22.13 -15.04 -33.72
CA SER A 16 22.02 -14.61 -32.33
C SER A 16 20.59 -14.21 -31.99
N GLN A 17 20.25 -14.29 -30.70
CA GLN A 17 18.97 -13.85 -30.15
C GLN A 17 19.23 -13.12 -28.83
N VAL A 18 18.55 -12.00 -28.61
CA VAL A 18 18.65 -11.20 -27.39
C VAL A 18 17.35 -11.32 -26.59
N GLY A 19 17.45 -11.61 -25.31
CA GLY A 19 16.37 -11.51 -24.33
C GLY A 19 16.65 -10.40 -23.32
N TYR A 20 15.59 -9.87 -22.68
CA TYR A 20 15.71 -8.91 -21.59
C TYR A 20 15.20 -9.53 -20.29
N LEU A 21 16.05 -9.55 -19.26
CA LEU A 21 15.71 -10.04 -17.92
C LEU A 21 15.28 -8.88 -17.02
N GLN A 22 14.01 -8.90 -16.63
CA GLN A 22 13.45 -7.96 -15.67
C GLN A 22 13.46 -8.57 -14.26
N VAL A 23 14.25 -7.97 -13.36
CA VAL A 23 14.24 -8.34 -11.94
C VAL A 23 13.15 -7.55 -11.22
N VAL A 24 12.27 -8.27 -10.53
CA VAL A 24 11.16 -7.75 -9.72
C VAL A 24 11.35 -8.15 -8.26
N VAL A 25 10.76 -7.37 -7.35
CA VAL A 25 10.87 -7.54 -5.89
C VAL A 25 9.47 -7.41 -5.30
N PRO A 26 8.98 -8.40 -4.53
CA PRO A 26 7.70 -8.29 -3.82
C PRO A 26 7.61 -7.06 -2.91
N PRO A 27 6.40 -6.59 -2.58
CA PRO A 27 6.22 -5.47 -1.67
C PRO A 27 6.64 -5.86 -0.24
N ASN A 28 7.28 -4.93 0.47
CA ASN A 28 7.64 -5.04 1.88
C ASN A 28 7.24 -3.76 2.61
N ILE A 29 6.49 -3.85 3.71
CA ILE A 29 6.07 -2.66 4.47
C ILE A 29 7.22 -2.22 5.38
N ILE A 30 7.55 -0.93 5.34
CA ILE A 30 8.60 -0.34 6.16
C ILE A 30 7.97 0.06 7.49
N ASP A 31 8.15 -0.75 8.52
CA ASP A 31 7.48 -0.57 9.81
C ASP A 31 7.89 0.71 10.53
N GLU A 32 9.15 1.12 10.41
CA GLU A 32 9.70 2.35 11.01
C GLU A 32 9.09 3.62 10.43
N ASP A 33 8.69 3.58 9.15
CA ASP A 33 8.11 4.68 8.40
C ASP A 33 6.57 4.68 8.40
N SER A 34 5.97 3.66 9.02
CA SER A 34 4.53 3.44 9.04
C SER A 34 3.97 3.64 10.45
N THR A 35 2.67 3.95 10.56
CA THR A 35 1.99 4.04 11.85
C THR A 35 2.14 2.74 12.64
N THR A 36 2.28 2.87 13.96
CA THR A 36 2.36 1.75 14.90
C THR A 36 1.11 0.87 14.83
N SER A 37 1.20 -0.38 15.30
CA SER A 37 0.08 -1.34 15.27
C SER A 37 -1.13 -0.91 16.09
N ALA A 38 -1.00 0.09 16.96
CA ALA A 38 -2.10 0.71 17.69
C ALA A 38 -1.86 2.22 17.85
N VAL A 39 -2.94 2.99 17.79
CA VAL A 39 -2.98 4.43 18.01
C VAL A 39 -4.29 4.80 18.72
N ALA A 40 -4.20 5.75 19.66
CA ALA A 40 -5.35 6.30 20.37
C ALA A 40 -5.54 7.76 20.00
N VAL A 41 -6.79 8.19 19.83
CA VAL A 41 -7.16 9.56 19.45
C VAL A 41 -8.44 9.96 20.19
N ARG A 42 -8.53 11.21 20.64
CA ARG A 42 -9.76 11.70 21.28
C ARG A 42 -10.86 11.90 20.24
N GLU A 43 -12.10 11.67 20.65
CA GLU A 43 -13.26 11.92 19.80
C GLU A 43 -13.27 13.37 19.23
N ASN A 44 -13.71 13.50 17.98
CA ASN A 44 -13.70 14.73 17.19
C ASN A 44 -12.32 15.32 16.86
N GLN A 45 -11.22 14.60 17.14
CA GLN A 45 -9.88 14.98 16.66
C GLN A 45 -9.57 14.39 15.28
N ASN A 46 -8.47 14.84 14.70
CA ASN A 46 -7.97 14.34 13.43
C ASN A 46 -6.81 13.37 13.69
N ILE A 47 -6.75 12.28 12.92
CA ILE A 47 -5.63 11.35 12.93
C ILE A 47 -5.21 11.04 11.50
N SER A 48 -3.92 10.76 11.32
CA SER A 48 -3.35 10.35 10.06
C SER A 48 -2.65 9.01 10.21
N LEU A 49 -3.10 8.03 9.43
CA LEU A 49 -2.46 6.71 9.34
C LEU A 49 -1.55 6.69 8.12
N VAL A 50 -0.31 6.29 8.32
CA VAL A 50 0.74 6.24 7.29
C VAL A 50 1.17 4.80 7.10
N CYS A 51 1.32 4.37 5.86
CA CYS A 51 1.85 3.07 5.50
C CYS A 51 2.73 3.23 4.27
N LYS A 52 4.01 2.93 4.43
CA LYS A 52 4.98 2.94 3.34
C LYS A 52 5.46 1.53 3.04
N ALA A 53 5.67 1.25 1.77
CA ALA A 53 6.24 -0.02 1.35
C ALA A 53 7.28 0.18 0.25
N GLU A 54 8.28 -0.67 0.27
CA GLU A 54 9.29 -0.82 -0.78
C GLU A 54 8.99 -2.03 -1.65
N GLY A 55 9.57 -2.07 -2.84
CA GLY A 55 9.39 -3.15 -3.80
C GLY A 55 9.65 -2.67 -5.23
N PHE A 56 9.76 -3.61 -6.16
CA PHE A 56 9.90 -3.29 -7.58
C PHE A 56 8.97 -4.16 -8.43
N PRO A 57 8.01 -3.58 -9.18
CA PRO A 57 7.71 -2.15 -9.30
C PRO A 57 7.29 -1.49 -7.97
N THR A 58 7.25 -0.16 -7.90
CA THR A 58 6.86 0.56 -6.69
C THR A 58 5.47 0.11 -6.22
N PRO A 59 5.31 -0.34 -4.96
CA PRO A 59 4.02 -0.78 -4.44
C PRO A 59 2.99 0.34 -4.38
N LYS A 60 1.74 -0.02 -4.67
CA LYS A 60 0.57 0.81 -4.36
C LYS A 60 0.05 0.43 -2.99
N ILE A 61 -0.32 1.45 -2.22
CA ILE A 61 -0.91 1.28 -0.89
C ILE A 61 -2.41 1.53 -0.95
N MET A 62 -3.17 0.61 -0.36
CA MET A 62 -4.61 0.71 -0.19
C MET A 62 -4.98 0.49 1.26
N TRP A 63 -6.01 1.21 1.72
CA TRP A 63 -6.57 1.08 3.05
C TRP A 63 -7.98 0.51 2.98
N ARG A 64 -8.29 -0.37 3.93
CA ARG A 64 -9.66 -0.85 4.18
C ARG A 64 -9.85 -1.09 5.67
N ARG A 65 -11.09 -1.08 6.13
CA ARG A 65 -11.40 -1.58 7.47
C ARG A 65 -11.48 -3.10 7.46
N GLU A 66 -11.01 -3.74 8.53
CA GLU A 66 -11.06 -5.19 8.70
C GLU A 66 -12.50 -5.70 8.84
N ASP A 67 -13.38 -4.90 9.44
CA ASP A 67 -14.81 -5.16 9.59
C ASP A 67 -15.63 -4.96 8.30
N SER A 68 -14.98 -4.62 7.18
CA SER A 68 -15.60 -4.30 5.89
C SER A 68 -16.55 -3.09 5.89
N ASN A 69 -16.55 -2.29 6.97
CA ASN A 69 -17.26 -1.03 6.99
C ASN A 69 -16.56 0.00 6.07
N PRO A 70 -17.32 0.95 5.49
CA PRO A 70 -16.71 2.01 4.71
C PRO A 70 -15.88 2.95 5.60
N ILE A 71 -14.85 3.52 5.00
CA ILE A 71 -14.02 4.59 5.55
C ILE A 71 -14.65 5.92 5.17
N THR A 72 -14.95 6.75 6.17
CA THR A 72 -15.40 8.13 5.97
C THR A 72 -14.19 9.04 5.75
N ILE A 73 -14.24 9.86 4.70
CA ILE A 73 -13.16 10.77 4.35
C ILE A 73 -13.76 12.13 4.01
N ASP A 74 -13.26 13.19 4.65
CA ASP A 74 -13.61 14.56 4.29
C ASP A 74 -12.80 15.01 3.07
N ARG A 75 -13.45 15.10 1.91
CA ARG A 75 -12.86 15.70 0.72
C ARG A 75 -13.26 17.17 0.69
N LYS A 76 -12.31 18.07 0.98
CA LYS A 76 -12.46 19.55 1.00
C LYS A 76 -13.37 20.18 -0.08
N LYS A 77 -13.51 19.57 -1.27
CA LYS A 77 -14.33 20.06 -2.39
C LYS A 77 -15.65 19.30 -2.62
N LYS A 78 -15.83 18.12 -2.03
CA LYS A 78 -16.98 17.22 -2.25
C LYS A 78 -17.74 16.87 -0.96
N GLY A 79 -17.31 17.40 0.18
CA GLY A 79 -17.85 17.05 1.49
C GLY A 79 -17.39 15.67 1.94
N VAL A 80 -18.15 15.10 2.88
CA VAL A 80 -17.90 13.79 3.46
C VAL A 80 -18.26 12.70 2.45
N VAL A 81 -17.30 11.82 2.15
CA VAL A 81 -17.46 10.68 1.23
C VAL A 81 -17.10 9.39 1.96
N THR A 82 -17.88 8.34 1.76
CA THR A 82 -17.60 7.00 2.26
C THR A 82 -17.04 6.11 1.15
N VAL A 83 -15.95 5.38 1.43
CA VAL A 83 -15.29 4.46 0.48
C VAL A 83 -14.93 3.14 1.16
N ASN A 84 -15.11 2.01 0.49
CA ASN A 84 -14.71 0.70 1.04
C ASN A 84 -13.19 0.49 0.98
N VAL A 85 -12.54 1.10 -0.01
CA VAL A 85 -11.10 1.06 -0.22
C VAL A 85 -10.62 2.47 -0.51
N PHE A 86 -9.55 2.89 0.16
CA PHE A 86 -8.90 4.17 -0.07
C PHE A 86 -7.48 3.97 -0.59
N ASP A 87 -7.18 4.54 -1.76
CA ASP A 87 -5.84 4.54 -2.34
C ASP A 87 -4.98 5.68 -1.77
N GLY A 88 -3.80 5.34 -1.24
CA GLY A 88 -2.82 6.30 -0.79
C GLY A 88 -1.96 5.79 0.37
N GLU A 89 -0.71 6.25 0.45
CA GLU A 89 0.19 5.94 1.57
C GLU A 89 -0.31 6.49 2.91
N GLN A 90 -1.07 7.61 2.86
CA GLN A 90 -1.55 8.33 4.02
C GLN A 90 -3.08 8.44 4.00
N LEU A 91 -3.73 7.83 5.00
CA LEU A 91 -5.16 7.96 5.24
C LEU A 91 -5.42 9.00 6.33
N ASN A 92 -6.07 10.10 5.94
CA ASN A 92 -6.43 11.17 6.87
C ASN A 92 -7.89 11.03 7.31
N LEU A 93 -8.10 10.78 8.60
CA LEU A 93 -9.41 10.73 9.25
C LEU A 93 -9.60 12.03 10.02
N THR A 94 -10.65 12.76 9.68
CA THR A 94 -10.95 14.08 10.28
C THR A 94 -12.18 14.00 11.15
N ARG A 95 -12.13 14.58 12.34
CA ARG A 95 -13.22 14.56 13.34
C ARG A 95 -13.74 13.13 13.58
N ILE A 96 -12.80 12.22 13.88
CA ILE A 96 -13.10 10.81 14.04
C ILE A 96 -14.05 10.59 15.23
N THR A 97 -15.02 9.70 15.03
CA THR A 97 -16.03 9.32 16.04
C THR A 97 -15.81 7.90 16.53
N ARG A 98 -16.44 7.52 17.66
CA ARG A 98 -16.36 6.14 18.18
C ARG A 98 -16.86 5.06 17.20
N ASN A 99 -17.71 5.41 16.23
CA ASN A 99 -18.17 4.47 15.20
C ASN A 99 -17.07 4.13 14.18
N GLU A 100 -16.00 4.93 14.14
CA GLU A 100 -14.86 4.79 13.26
C GLU A 100 -13.67 4.12 13.95
N MET A 101 -13.81 3.73 15.22
CA MET A 101 -12.82 2.90 15.89
C MET A 101 -12.76 1.50 15.25
N GLY A 102 -11.62 0.83 15.42
CA GLY A 102 -11.43 -0.55 14.98
C GLY A 102 -10.12 -0.77 14.24
N ALA A 103 -10.02 -1.92 13.56
CA ALA A 103 -8.82 -2.30 12.84
C ALA A 103 -8.86 -1.83 11.39
N TYR A 104 -7.83 -1.05 11.02
CA TYR A 104 -7.55 -0.62 9.67
C TYR A 104 -6.40 -1.46 9.11
N LEU A 105 -6.55 -1.89 7.86
CA LEU A 105 -5.55 -2.67 7.13
C LEU A 105 -4.97 -1.79 6.04
N CYS A 106 -3.66 -1.54 6.08
CA CYS A 106 -2.95 -1.07 4.89
C CYS A 106 -2.42 -2.28 4.12
N ILE A 107 -2.59 -2.27 2.80
CA ILE A 107 -2.25 -3.36 1.90
C ILE A 107 -1.31 -2.80 0.84
N ALA A 108 -0.12 -3.39 0.73
CA ALA A 108 0.85 -3.04 -0.28
C ALA A 108 0.89 -4.11 -1.37
N THR A 109 0.75 -3.68 -2.63
CA THR A 109 0.81 -4.57 -3.79
C THR A 109 1.49 -3.90 -4.97
N ASN A 110 2.36 -4.62 -5.67
CA ASN A 110 2.98 -4.18 -6.92
C ASN A 110 2.78 -5.19 -8.07
N GLY A 111 1.84 -6.13 -7.91
CA GLY A 111 1.61 -7.23 -8.84
C GLY A 111 2.59 -8.41 -8.72
N VAL A 112 3.60 -8.31 -7.85
CA VAL A 112 4.53 -9.39 -7.51
C VAL A 112 4.08 -10.00 -6.18
N PRO A 113 3.69 -11.29 -6.14
CA PRO A 113 3.27 -11.94 -4.91
C PRO A 113 4.46 -12.22 -3.97
N PRO A 114 4.23 -12.27 -2.64
CA PRO A 114 2.95 -12.01 -1.98
C PRO A 114 2.67 -10.50 -1.82
N SER A 115 1.40 -10.11 -1.88
CA SER A 115 0.98 -8.82 -1.31
C SER A 115 1.12 -8.88 0.20
N VAL A 116 1.52 -7.78 0.83
CA VAL A 116 1.69 -7.69 2.28
C VAL A 116 0.69 -6.71 2.88
N SER A 117 0.36 -6.88 4.16
CA SER A 117 -0.55 -5.99 4.86
C SER A 117 -0.13 -5.76 6.30
N LYS A 118 -0.34 -4.53 6.80
CA LYS A 118 -0.17 -4.19 8.21
C LYS A 118 -1.52 -3.83 8.83
N ARG A 119 -1.76 -4.37 10.02
CA ARG A 119 -2.97 -4.14 10.81
C ARG A 119 -2.71 -3.07 11.87
N ILE A 120 -3.54 -2.03 11.87
CA ILE A 120 -3.43 -0.86 12.76
C ILE A 120 -4.76 -0.73 13.51
N ILE A 121 -4.71 -0.81 14.84
CA ILE A 121 -5.86 -0.60 15.71
C ILE A 121 -6.00 0.90 16.00
N VAL A 122 -7.15 1.46 15.67
CA VAL A 122 -7.51 2.84 16.01
C VAL A 122 -8.50 2.80 17.16
N ASP A 123 -8.09 3.34 18.30
CA ASP A 123 -8.94 3.51 19.48
C ASP A 123 -9.37 4.98 19.63
N VAL A 124 -10.63 5.19 19.99
CA VAL A 124 -11.22 6.53 20.10
C VAL A 124 -11.70 6.78 21.54
N GLU A 125 -10.99 7.69 22.22
CA GLU A 125 -11.20 8.08 23.63
C GLU A 125 -12.25 9.17 23.82
#